data_AF-A0A453M508-F1
#
_entry.id   AF-A0A453M508-F1
#
_cell.length_a   1.000
_cell.length_b   1.000
_cell.length_c   1.000
_cell.angle_alpha   90.00
_cell.angle_beta   90.00
_cell.angle_gamma   90.00
#
_symmetry.space_group_name_H-M   'P 1'
#
loop_
_entity.id
_entity.type
_entity.pdbx_description
1 polymer ?
#
loop_
_entity_poly.entity_id
_entity_poly.type
_entity_poly.pdbx_seq_one_letter_code
_entity_poly.pdbx_strand_id
1 'polypeptide(L)'
;QVSSGSLRNVIGFKTNVSHSDALMTLNLWMTSQVPFSASVDQMSKFYTFVSEGAADAKIDIKREFTSCSSIFTPLIRARSSEVVHGKFLSPKDLYWHDPTGCSETTEEFVLVKNRMFPRRMLCSTYPNLCEFFTEACGVPKVPTTADYVEMLLRLSKVALPSQVAHQVFRVFVRWATDIHSVSDKNDLVYVKDSLQKLETTILPTLVDKWVSLHPSFGLVCWSDDDELKQHFQNCIDVDFIQFGTLSSEDKQILYGRVAALMKSLGIPALSKVVHREAIFYGTADNREKATLLCGLLPYMQRYIYKTHRDAYINFQQNEIMKLSNLQIIVVEKLFHKYMLKGHESSSKKRFKCHCLLQV
;
A
#
# COMPACT_ATOMS: atom_id res chain seq x y z
N GLN A 1 42.02 11.62 45.96
CA GLN A 1 41.36 10.34 45.62
C GLN A 1 41.16 9.58 46.93
N VAL A 2 39.92 9.35 47.37
CA VAL A 2 39.64 8.60 48.62
C VAL A 2 39.54 7.11 48.27
N SER A 3 40.51 6.33 48.73
CA SER A 3 40.76 4.91 48.40
C SER A 3 40.16 3.91 49.41
N SER A 4 39.48 4.38 50.46
CA SER A 4 38.87 3.52 51.47
C SER A 4 37.39 3.23 51.14
N GLY A 5 37.06 1.97 50.90
CA GLY A 5 35.68 1.52 50.66
C GLY A 5 34.76 1.66 51.88
N SER A 6 35.32 1.64 53.11
CA SER A 6 34.56 1.83 54.34
C SER A 6 34.13 3.29 54.54
N LEU A 7 34.97 4.26 54.14
CA LEU A 7 34.62 5.69 54.24
C LEU A 7 33.48 6.08 53.28
N ARG A 8 33.41 5.48 52.09
CA ARG A 8 32.39 5.78 51.07
C ARG A 8 30.97 5.42 51.53
N ASN A 9 30.82 4.27 52.21
CA ASN A 9 29.53 3.83 52.73
C ASN A 9 29.07 4.64 53.95
N VAL A 10 30.00 5.17 54.76
CA VAL A 10 29.69 5.96 55.97
C VAL A 10 29.21 7.37 55.65
N ILE A 11 29.65 7.96 54.52
CA ILE A 11 29.30 9.33 54.12
C ILE A 11 28.00 9.37 53.27
N GLY A 12 27.40 8.20 52.97
CA GLY A 12 26.12 8.12 52.24
C GLY A 12 26.20 8.47 50.76
N PHE A 13 27.39 8.62 50.18
CA PHE A 13 27.54 8.84 48.74
C PHE A 13 27.22 7.54 48.00
N LYS A 14 26.15 7.59 47.20
CA LYS A 14 25.75 6.47 46.34
C LYS A 14 26.80 6.28 45.24
N THR A 15 27.58 5.20 45.31
CA THR A 15 28.67 4.91 44.36
C THR A 15 28.22 4.14 43.12
N ASN A 16 27.02 3.55 43.17
CA ASN A 16 26.43 2.76 42.09
C ASN A 16 25.08 3.36 41.71
N VAL A 17 24.87 3.58 40.41
CA VAL A 17 23.59 4.05 39.87
C VAL A 17 22.59 2.90 39.98
N SER A 18 21.46 3.11 40.67
CA SER A 18 20.37 2.13 40.66
C SER A 18 19.42 2.36 39.48
N HIS A 19 18.64 1.34 39.14
CA HIS A 19 17.59 1.44 38.12
C HIS A 19 16.58 2.59 38.40
N SER A 20 16.24 2.82 39.67
CA SER A 20 15.40 3.96 40.07
C SER A 20 16.06 5.31 39.79
N ASP A 21 17.39 5.44 39.97
CA ASP A 21 18.11 6.68 39.65
C ASP A 21 18.11 6.94 38.15
N ALA A 22 18.25 5.87 37.34
CA ALA A 22 18.20 5.96 35.89
C ALA A 22 16.83 6.45 35.39
N LEU A 23 15.72 5.96 35.95
CA LEU A 23 14.38 6.43 35.62
C LEU A 23 14.13 7.87 36.06
N MET A 24 14.59 8.25 37.25
CA MET A 24 14.48 9.63 37.72
C MET A 24 15.25 10.57 36.78
N THR A 25 16.43 10.15 36.34
CA THR A 25 17.25 10.89 35.38
C THR A 25 16.55 11.01 34.02
N LEU A 26 15.94 9.93 33.52
CA LEU A 26 15.14 9.96 32.29
C LEU A 26 13.97 10.93 32.41
N ASN A 27 13.25 10.92 33.53
CA ASN A 27 12.15 11.87 33.80
C ASN A 27 12.65 13.33 33.79
N LEU A 28 13.82 13.60 34.35
CA LEU A 28 14.44 14.93 34.29
C LEU A 28 14.80 15.33 32.84
N TRP A 29 15.31 14.40 32.03
CA TRP A 29 15.60 14.66 30.62
C TRP A 29 14.35 14.92 29.80
N MET A 30 13.28 14.17 30.03
CA MET A 30 11.99 14.32 29.33
C MET A 30 11.30 15.64 29.67
N THR A 31 11.41 16.11 30.92
CA THR A 31 10.75 17.33 31.40
C THR A 31 11.59 18.59 31.18
N SER A 32 12.86 18.44 30.78
CA SER A 32 13.75 19.55 30.47
C SER A 32 13.24 20.35 29.27
N GLN A 33 13.24 21.68 29.41
CA GLN A 33 12.92 22.62 28.32
C GLN A 33 14.12 22.85 27.37
N VAL A 34 15.30 22.35 27.73
CA VAL A 34 16.54 22.50 26.94
C VAL A 34 16.62 21.37 25.92
N PRO A 35 17.08 21.63 24.67
CA PRO A 35 17.36 20.58 23.70
C PRO A 35 18.28 19.51 24.28
N PHE A 36 17.78 18.28 24.40
CA PHE A 36 18.57 17.17 24.91
C PHE A 36 19.57 16.70 23.86
N SER A 37 20.81 16.52 24.29
CA SER A 37 21.91 16.05 23.44
C SER A 37 22.56 14.83 24.06
N ALA A 38 22.65 13.77 23.27
CA ALA A 38 23.34 12.54 23.63
C ALA A 38 23.86 11.86 22.37
N SER A 39 24.88 11.03 22.51
CA SER A 39 25.25 10.10 21.46
C SER A 39 24.36 8.85 21.51
N VAL A 40 24.21 8.20 20.36
CA VAL A 40 23.46 6.94 20.25
C VAL A 40 24.12 5.86 21.11
N ASP A 41 25.45 5.84 21.22
CA ASP A 41 26.18 4.89 22.09
C ASP A 41 25.85 5.10 23.56
N GLN A 42 25.75 6.36 24.01
CA GLN A 42 25.37 6.69 25.39
C GLN A 42 23.94 6.22 25.69
N MET A 43 23.01 6.53 24.79
CA MET A 43 21.62 6.12 24.96
C MET A 43 21.45 4.61 24.83
N SER A 44 22.21 3.94 23.96
CA SER A 44 22.20 2.48 23.85
C SER A 44 22.61 1.84 25.17
N LYS A 45 23.72 2.29 25.79
CA LYS A 45 24.14 1.80 27.11
C LYS A 45 23.09 2.05 28.19
N PHE A 46 22.46 3.23 28.16
CA PHE A 46 21.38 3.56 29.08
C PHE A 46 20.19 2.60 28.93
N TYR A 47 19.72 2.37 27.71
CA TYR A 47 18.61 1.47 27.45
C TYR A 47 18.95 0.00 27.73
N THR A 48 20.18 -0.44 27.50
CA THR A 48 20.65 -1.77 27.93
C THR A 48 20.57 -1.90 29.45
N PHE A 49 21.06 -0.92 30.21
CA PHE A 49 20.96 -0.93 31.67
C PHE A 49 19.51 -0.93 32.16
N VAL A 50 18.62 -0.15 31.52
CA VAL A 50 17.19 -0.16 31.83
C VAL A 50 16.54 -1.51 31.49
N SER A 51 16.94 -2.13 30.38
CA SER A 51 16.48 -3.47 29.96
C SER A 51 16.85 -4.55 30.96
N GLU A 52 18.06 -4.51 31.54
CA GLU A 52 18.49 -5.43 32.61
C GLU A 52 17.60 -5.29 33.85
N GLY A 53 17.31 -4.05 34.26
CA GLY A 53 16.38 -3.77 35.35
C GLY A 53 14.94 -4.25 35.09
N ALA A 54 14.51 -4.20 33.84
CA ALA A 54 13.21 -4.72 33.42
C ALA A 54 13.14 -6.25 33.51
N ALA A 55 14.19 -6.94 33.04
CA ALA A 55 14.28 -8.39 33.09
C ALA A 55 14.27 -8.92 34.54
N ASP A 56 14.90 -8.18 35.45
CA ASP A 56 14.93 -8.47 36.88
C ASP A 56 13.65 -8.04 37.65
N ALA A 57 12.61 -7.55 36.94
CA ALA A 57 11.39 -6.98 37.52
C ALA A 57 11.64 -5.82 38.51
N LYS A 58 12.79 -5.14 38.41
CA LYS A 58 13.15 -3.96 39.23
C LYS A 58 12.55 -2.67 38.66
N ILE A 59 12.10 -2.70 37.40
CA ILE A 59 11.47 -1.58 36.68
C ILE A 59 10.16 -2.05 36.05
N ASP A 60 9.10 -1.26 36.22
CA ASP A 60 7.86 -1.41 35.46
C ASP A 60 7.94 -0.63 34.14
N ILE A 61 8.52 -1.24 33.10
CA ILE A 61 8.71 -0.57 31.79
C ILE A 61 7.37 -0.18 31.15
N LYS A 62 6.32 -0.98 31.32
CA LYS A 62 5.01 -0.69 30.71
C LYS A 62 4.46 0.63 31.23
N ARG A 63 4.59 0.90 32.53
CA ARG A 63 4.19 2.18 33.11
C ARG A 63 5.07 3.34 32.63
N GLU A 64 6.39 3.15 32.63
CA GLU A 64 7.35 4.25 32.44
C GLU A 64 7.65 4.58 30.96
N PHE A 65 7.42 3.66 30.02
CA PHE A 65 7.74 3.85 28.59
C PHE A 65 6.51 3.89 27.70
N THR A 66 5.49 3.05 27.93
CA THR A 66 4.35 2.97 26.99
C THR A 66 3.48 4.23 27.00
N SER A 67 3.48 4.99 28.11
CA SER A 67 2.67 6.20 28.28
C SER A 67 3.46 7.51 28.14
N CYS A 68 4.79 7.44 28.02
CA CYS A 68 5.68 8.60 28.08
C CYS A 68 6.52 8.72 26.80
N SER A 69 6.96 9.94 26.52
CA SER A 69 7.95 10.20 25.48
C SER A 69 9.34 9.86 26.01
N SER A 70 9.68 8.57 26.06
CA SER A 70 10.87 8.05 26.77
C SER A 70 12.00 7.56 25.86
N ILE A 71 11.78 7.55 24.53
CA ILE A 71 12.73 7.00 23.57
C ILE A 71 13.45 8.13 22.81
N PHE A 72 14.73 8.33 23.11
CA PHE A 72 15.56 9.34 22.47
C PHE A 72 15.76 9.01 21.00
N THR A 73 15.44 9.97 20.14
CA THR A 73 15.58 9.87 18.70
C THR A 73 16.40 11.06 18.19
N PRO A 74 17.59 10.83 17.61
CA PRO A 74 18.45 11.92 17.15
C PRO A 74 17.79 12.66 15.99
N LEU A 75 17.87 13.99 15.95
CA LEU A 75 17.19 14.78 14.90
C LEU A 75 17.84 14.58 13.53
N ILE A 76 19.15 14.37 13.50
CA ILE A 76 19.98 14.20 12.31
C ILE A 76 20.69 12.85 12.42
N ARG A 77 20.90 12.17 11.29
CA ARG A 77 21.73 10.96 11.24
C ARG A 77 23.19 11.36 11.47
N ALA A 78 23.82 10.77 12.46
CA ALA A 78 25.22 11.00 12.82
C ALA A 78 25.91 9.69 13.19
N ARG A 79 27.22 9.74 13.41
CA ARG A 79 27.96 8.58 13.92
C ARG A 79 27.49 8.26 15.34
N SER A 80 27.48 6.98 15.71
CA SER A 80 26.88 6.55 16.98
C SER A 80 27.55 7.16 18.22
N SER A 81 28.84 7.50 18.11
CA SER A 81 29.63 8.14 19.17
C SER A 81 29.49 9.66 19.23
N GLU A 82 28.93 10.30 18.20
CA GLU A 82 28.79 11.75 18.11
C GLU A 82 27.61 12.23 18.94
N VAL A 83 27.82 13.29 19.74
CA VAL A 83 26.75 13.90 20.53
C VAL A 83 25.90 14.77 19.63
N VAL A 84 24.62 14.42 19.49
CA VAL A 84 23.68 15.14 18.64
C VAL A 84 22.43 15.55 19.40
N HIS A 85 21.80 16.62 18.93
CA HIS A 85 20.48 17.00 19.41
C HIS A 85 19.45 15.96 18.98
N GLY A 86 18.56 15.61 19.89
CA GLY A 86 17.44 14.73 19.63
C GLY A 86 16.20 15.12 20.41
N LYS A 87 15.16 14.32 20.26
CA LYS A 87 13.92 14.45 21.03
C LYS A 87 13.55 13.09 21.58
N PHE A 88 12.93 13.08 22.74
CA PHE A 88 12.28 11.86 23.20
C PHE A 88 10.90 11.75 22.56
N LEU A 89 10.60 10.57 22.03
CA LEU A 89 9.34 10.24 21.35
C LEU A 89 8.61 9.14 22.11
N SER A 90 7.28 9.15 21.99
CA SER A 90 6.43 8.08 22.51
C SER A 90 6.57 6.84 21.62
N PRO A 91 6.41 5.62 22.16
CA PRO A 91 6.34 4.40 21.34
C PRO A 91 5.31 4.46 20.21
N LYS A 92 4.25 5.26 20.35
CA LYS A 92 3.20 5.47 19.32
C LYS A 92 3.71 6.24 18.10
N ASP A 93 4.74 7.04 18.28
CA ASP A 93 5.37 7.85 17.23
C ASP A 93 6.58 7.12 16.60
N LEU A 94 6.71 5.82 16.85
CA LEU A 94 7.87 5.03 16.47
C LEU A 94 7.43 3.71 15.85
N TYR A 95 8.34 3.09 15.10
CA TYR A 95 8.26 1.70 14.69
C TYR A 95 9.66 1.13 14.59
N TRP A 96 9.78 -0.19 14.67
CA TRP A 96 11.08 -0.83 14.63
C TRP A 96 11.69 -0.78 13.23
N HIS A 97 11.02 -1.35 12.23
CA HIS A 97 11.53 -1.47 10.87
C HIS A 97 10.42 -1.32 9.82
N ASP A 98 10.70 -0.63 8.73
CA ASP A 98 9.84 -0.61 7.54
C ASP A 98 10.37 -1.59 6.48
N PRO A 99 9.75 -2.78 6.32
CA PRO A 99 10.21 -3.73 5.33
C PRO A 99 10.02 -3.20 3.90
N THR A 100 9.14 -2.22 3.65
CA THR A 100 8.87 -1.66 2.32
C THR A 100 9.88 -0.60 1.87
N GLY A 101 10.71 -0.06 2.77
CA GLY A 101 11.66 1.01 2.47
C GLY A 101 10.99 2.34 2.06
N CYS A 102 9.66 2.44 2.18
CA CYS A 102 8.89 3.63 1.85
C CYS A 102 9.25 4.79 2.79
N SER A 103 9.47 4.49 4.07
CA SER A 103 9.91 5.46 5.06
C SER A 103 11.25 6.09 4.68
N GLU A 104 12.28 5.28 4.41
CA GLU A 104 13.62 5.77 4.09
C GLU A 104 13.60 6.62 2.83
N THR A 105 12.90 6.13 1.80
CA THR A 105 12.72 6.89 0.55
C THR A 105 12.04 8.23 0.83
N THR A 106 10.97 8.25 1.64
CA THR A 106 10.28 9.50 1.96
C THR A 106 11.17 10.45 2.76
N GLU A 107 11.96 9.96 3.71
CA GLU A 107 12.93 10.75 4.47
C GLU A 107 13.97 11.40 3.55
N GLU A 108 14.51 10.68 2.57
CA GLU A 108 15.47 11.22 1.60
C GLU A 108 14.91 12.43 0.84
N PHE A 109 13.68 12.35 0.34
CA PHE A 109 13.02 13.48 -0.34
C PHE A 109 12.60 14.60 0.61
N VAL A 110 12.30 14.29 1.87
CA VAL A 110 11.83 15.24 2.88
C VAL A 110 12.98 16.02 3.52
N LEU A 111 14.16 15.41 3.70
CA LEU A 111 15.38 16.07 4.19
C LEU A 111 15.75 17.29 3.34
N VAL A 112 15.47 17.24 2.03
CA VAL A 112 15.63 18.35 1.10
C VAL A 112 14.66 19.51 1.37
N LYS A 113 13.51 19.24 2.00
CA LYS A 113 12.40 20.20 2.19
C LYS A 113 12.16 20.59 3.66
N ASN A 114 13.04 20.21 4.58
CA ASN A 114 13.09 20.65 5.98
C ASN A 114 11.78 20.43 6.78
N ARG A 115 11.05 19.34 6.50
CA ARG A 115 9.84 18.95 7.26
C ARG A 115 10.13 17.69 8.06
N MET A 116 9.64 17.58 9.29
CA MET A 116 9.88 16.38 10.11
C MET A 116 8.85 15.28 9.79
N PHE A 117 9.33 14.06 9.60
CA PHE A 117 8.48 12.87 9.48
C PHE A 117 7.83 12.56 10.83
N PRO A 118 6.55 12.12 10.87
CA PRO A 118 5.78 12.06 12.12
C PRO A 118 6.17 10.84 12.95
N ARG A 119 6.62 9.76 12.31
CA ARG A 119 7.04 8.52 12.97
C ARG A 119 8.45 8.13 12.57
N ARG A 120 9.26 7.63 13.48
CA ARG A 120 10.67 7.30 13.18
C ARG A 120 10.95 5.80 13.29
N MET A 121 11.79 5.32 12.38
CA MET A 121 12.33 3.96 12.40
C MET A 121 13.46 3.86 13.43
N LEU A 122 13.41 2.84 14.29
CA LEU A 122 14.43 2.65 15.33
C LEU A 122 15.56 1.69 14.95
N CYS A 123 15.34 0.73 14.05
CA CYS A 123 16.31 -0.33 13.79
C CYS A 123 17.66 0.19 13.27
N SER A 124 17.67 1.34 12.59
CA SER A 124 18.89 2.01 12.12
C SER A 124 19.63 2.74 13.24
N THR A 125 18.93 3.19 14.28
CA THR A 125 19.52 3.93 15.40
C THR A 125 19.96 2.98 16.51
N TYR A 126 19.17 1.96 16.83
CA TYR A 126 19.41 1.06 17.97
C TYR A 126 19.33 -0.41 17.58
N PRO A 127 20.16 -0.91 16.64
CA PRO A 127 19.99 -2.24 16.04
C PRO A 127 19.95 -3.40 17.06
N ASN A 128 20.65 -3.26 18.19
CA ASN A 128 20.77 -4.31 19.21
C ASN A 128 19.67 -4.29 20.28
N LEU A 129 18.68 -3.39 20.18
CA LEU A 129 17.63 -3.20 21.20
C LEU A 129 16.22 -3.55 20.69
N CYS A 130 16.14 -4.43 19.68
CA CYS A 130 14.88 -4.84 19.05
C CYS A 130 13.86 -5.36 20.08
N GLU A 131 14.25 -6.38 20.85
CA GLU A 131 13.36 -7.04 21.80
C GLU A 131 12.91 -6.08 22.91
N PHE A 132 13.83 -5.27 23.43
CA PHE A 132 13.52 -4.27 24.45
C PHE A 132 12.48 -3.25 23.95
N PHE A 133 12.69 -2.66 22.77
CA PHE A 133 11.74 -1.65 22.27
C PHE A 133 10.40 -2.24 21.84
N THR A 134 10.41 -3.40 21.18
CA THR A 134 9.19 -3.97 20.62
C THR A 134 8.35 -4.73 21.65
N GLU A 135 8.98 -5.55 22.49
CA GLU A 135 8.28 -6.40 23.45
C GLU A 135 8.05 -5.71 24.80
N ALA A 136 9.03 -4.95 25.30
CA ALA A 136 8.92 -4.29 26.61
C ALA A 136 8.31 -2.88 26.51
N CYS A 137 8.78 -2.04 25.57
CA CYS A 137 8.33 -0.65 25.46
C CYS A 137 7.04 -0.48 24.64
N GLY A 138 6.65 -1.49 23.85
CA GLY A 138 5.44 -1.46 23.03
C GLY A 138 5.58 -0.71 21.71
N VAL A 139 6.81 -0.59 21.18
CA VAL A 139 7.04 -0.04 19.83
C VAL A 139 6.55 -1.05 18.78
N PRO A 140 5.69 -0.66 17.83
CA PRO A 140 5.27 -1.55 16.75
C PRO A 140 6.46 -2.09 15.94
N LYS A 141 6.46 -3.39 15.64
CA LYS A 141 7.52 -4.00 14.82
C LYS A 141 7.57 -3.44 13.39
N VAL A 142 6.40 -3.15 12.83
CA VAL A 142 6.23 -2.60 11.49
C VAL A 142 5.16 -1.49 11.52
N PRO A 143 5.17 -0.56 10.55
CA PRO A 143 4.09 0.42 10.39
C PRO A 143 2.72 -0.24 10.19
N THR A 144 1.67 0.39 10.70
CA THR A 144 0.28 -0.02 10.48
C THR A 144 -0.20 0.38 9.08
N THR A 145 -1.35 -0.15 8.66
CA THR A 145 -2.01 0.23 7.41
C THR A 145 -2.24 1.75 7.30
N ALA A 146 -2.68 2.38 8.39
CA ALA A 146 -2.88 3.83 8.44
C ALA A 146 -1.56 4.59 8.28
N ASP A 147 -0.48 4.09 8.87
CA ASP A 147 0.84 4.69 8.73
C ASP A 147 1.31 4.66 7.28
N TYR A 148 1.20 3.52 6.59
CA TYR A 148 1.57 3.42 5.18
C TYR A 148 0.78 4.38 4.28
N VAL A 149 -0.52 4.59 4.54
CA VAL A 149 -1.31 5.61 3.81
C VAL A 149 -0.73 7.01 4.04
N GLU A 150 -0.38 7.36 5.28
CA GLU A 150 0.26 8.66 5.57
C GLU A 150 1.63 8.78 4.90
N MET A 151 2.47 7.73 4.95
CA MET A 151 3.78 7.72 4.31
C MET A 151 3.65 7.96 2.80
N LEU A 152 2.77 7.23 2.13
CA LEU A 152 2.51 7.40 0.70
C LEU A 152 1.96 8.79 0.36
N LEU A 153 1.10 9.36 1.22
CA LEU A 153 0.58 10.72 1.03
C LEU A 153 1.66 11.79 1.17
N ARG A 154 2.65 11.58 2.04
CA ARG A 154 3.80 12.48 2.15
C ARG A 154 4.73 12.30 0.95
N LEU A 155 4.99 11.05 0.56
CA LEU A 155 5.81 10.71 -0.60
C LEU A 155 5.26 11.37 -1.87
N SER A 156 3.94 11.34 -2.09
CA SER A 156 3.31 11.96 -3.25
C SER A 156 3.39 13.48 -3.31
N LYS A 157 3.58 14.15 -2.16
CA LYS A 157 3.81 15.60 -2.08
C LYS A 157 5.25 15.99 -2.37
N VAL A 158 6.20 15.06 -2.31
CA VAL A 158 7.62 15.37 -2.40
C VAL A 158 8.32 14.77 -3.62
N ALA A 159 7.79 13.69 -4.19
CA ALA A 159 8.36 12.98 -5.32
C ALA A 159 7.33 12.76 -6.45
N LEU A 160 7.81 12.59 -7.68
CA LEU A 160 7.00 12.19 -8.82
C LEU A 160 6.85 10.65 -8.88
N PRO A 161 5.74 10.12 -9.40
CA PRO A 161 5.54 8.68 -9.57
C PRO A 161 6.73 7.95 -10.22
N SER A 162 7.31 8.49 -11.28
CA SER A 162 8.44 7.94 -12.03
C SER A 162 9.68 7.69 -11.15
N GLN A 163 9.82 8.42 -10.04
CA GLN A 163 10.93 8.31 -9.11
C GLN A 163 10.69 7.24 -8.03
N VAL A 164 9.44 6.96 -7.67
CA VAL A 164 9.11 6.20 -6.44
C VAL A 164 8.01 5.15 -6.61
N ALA A 165 7.52 4.92 -7.83
CA ALA A 165 6.43 3.98 -8.12
C ALA A 165 6.73 2.56 -7.63
N HIS A 166 7.99 2.13 -7.69
CA HIS A 166 8.38 0.82 -7.16
C HIS A 166 8.20 0.74 -5.63
N GLN A 167 8.41 1.83 -4.89
CA GLN A 167 8.15 1.83 -3.44
C GLN A 167 6.65 1.73 -3.12
N VAL A 168 5.82 2.39 -3.92
CA VAL A 168 4.36 2.23 -3.81
C VAL A 168 3.97 0.77 -4.06
N PHE A 169 4.59 0.12 -5.05
CA PHE A 169 4.38 -1.30 -5.31
C PHE A 169 4.69 -2.16 -4.08
N ARG A 170 5.83 -1.92 -3.41
CA ARG A 170 6.21 -2.67 -2.21
C ARG A 170 5.19 -2.52 -1.07
N VAL A 171 4.59 -1.34 -0.91
CA VAL A 171 3.49 -1.13 0.04
C VAL A 171 2.23 -1.92 -0.37
N PHE A 172 1.88 -1.93 -1.66
CA PHE A 172 0.77 -2.75 -2.15
C PHE A 172 1.02 -4.25 -1.97
N VAL A 173 2.25 -4.73 -2.16
CA VAL A 173 2.64 -6.11 -1.88
C VAL A 173 2.47 -6.42 -0.40
N ARG A 174 2.85 -5.50 0.49
CA ARG A 174 2.67 -5.63 1.93
C ARG A 174 1.19 -5.75 2.29
N TRP A 175 0.35 -4.81 1.84
CA TRP A 175 -1.10 -4.88 2.03
C TRP A 175 -1.70 -6.16 1.46
N ALA A 176 -1.25 -6.60 0.29
CA ALA A 176 -1.73 -7.82 -0.32
C ALA A 176 -1.32 -9.10 0.42
N THR A 177 -0.34 -9.02 1.32
CA THR A 177 0.13 -10.14 2.16
C THR A 177 -0.56 -10.12 3.52
N ASP A 178 -0.78 -8.93 4.08
CA ASP A 178 -1.30 -8.76 5.43
C ASP A 178 -2.83 -8.82 5.46
N ILE A 179 -3.54 -8.38 4.40
CA ILE A 179 -5.02 -8.28 4.38
C ILE A 179 -5.67 -9.62 4.01
N HIS A 180 -5.49 -10.65 4.85
CA HIS A 180 -6.02 -12.00 4.61
C HIS A 180 -6.92 -12.54 5.73
N SER A 181 -6.95 -11.91 6.91
CA SER A 181 -7.70 -12.35 8.09
C SER A 181 -8.96 -11.51 8.37
N VAL A 182 -9.81 -11.99 9.29
CA VAL A 182 -11.08 -11.33 9.67
C VAL A 182 -10.85 -9.99 10.37
N SER A 183 -9.72 -9.82 11.09
CA SER A 183 -9.31 -8.53 11.68
C SER A 183 -8.92 -7.50 10.61
N ASP A 184 -8.48 -7.97 9.44
CA ASP A 184 -7.93 -7.13 8.36
C ASP A 184 -9.01 -6.57 7.44
N LYS A 185 -10.28 -6.98 7.62
CA LYS A 185 -11.40 -6.40 6.88
C LYS A 185 -11.58 -4.91 7.18
N ASN A 186 -11.31 -4.49 8.41
CA ASN A 186 -11.37 -3.07 8.79
C ASN A 186 -10.26 -2.28 8.10
N ASP A 187 -9.06 -2.86 7.99
CA ASP A 187 -7.94 -2.25 7.28
C ASP A 187 -8.22 -2.13 5.77
N LEU A 188 -8.80 -3.17 5.16
CA LEU A 188 -9.23 -3.10 3.75
C LEU A 188 -10.25 -1.98 3.52
N VAL A 189 -11.27 -1.89 4.39
CA VAL A 189 -12.29 -0.83 4.33
C VAL A 189 -11.63 0.53 4.53
N TYR A 190 -10.73 0.67 5.50
CA TYR A 190 -10.00 1.91 5.72
C TYR A 190 -9.20 2.36 4.50
N VAL A 191 -8.44 1.46 3.86
CA VAL A 191 -7.66 1.80 2.65
C VAL A 191 -8.59 2.18 1.51
N LYS A 192 -9.67 1.42 1.31
CA LYS A 192 -10.66 1.69 0.28
C LYS A 192 -11.31 3.06 0.46
N ASP A 193 -11.80 3.35 1.66
CA ASP A 193 -12.43 4.63 2.00
C ASP A 193 -11.42 5.78 1.91
N SER A 194 -10.17 5.54 2.30
CA SER A 194 -9.09 6.53 2.15
C SER A 194 -8.81 6.85 0.70
N LEU A 195 -8.73 5.84 -0.18
CA LEU A 195 -8.49 6.02 -1.61
C LEU A 195 -9.63 6.76 -2.31
N GLN A 196 -10.86 6.70 -1.80
CA GLN A 196 -12.00 7.44 -2.36
C GLN A 196 -11.97 8.94 -2.08
N LYS A 197 -11.16 9.39 -1.11
CA LYS A 197 -11.01 10.82 -0.79
C LYS A 197 -10.20 11.54 -1.85
N LEU A 198 -10.55 12.79 -2.11
CA LEU A 198 -9.90 13.61 -3.14
C LEU A 198 -8.43 13.88 -2.79
N GLU A 199 -8.15 14.10 -1.50
CA GLU A 199 -6.83 14.44 -0.98
C GLU A 199 -5.85 13.27 -0.90
N THR A 200 -6.33 12.03 -0.94
CA THR A 200 -5.49 10.81 -0.83
C THR A 200 -4.90 10.42 -2.19
N THR A 201 -4.19 11.35 -2.83
CA THR A 201 -3.53 11.11 -4.11
C THR A 201 -2.25 10.32 -3.90
N ILE A 202 -2.36 8.98 -3.88
CA ILE A 202 -1.24 8.05 -3.60
C ILE A 202 -1.06 7.00 -4.69
N LEU A 203 -1.91 6.98 -5.72
CA LEU A 203 -1.80 6.04 -6.82
C LEU A 203 -0.91 6.63 -7.91
N PRO A 204 0.23 5.99 -8.24
CA PRO A 204 1.14 6.44 -9.28
C PRO A 204 0.56 6.12 -10.66
N THR A 205 0.51 7.08 -11.57
CA THR A 205 0.03 6.85 -12.94
C THR A 205 1.15 6.87 -13.98
N LEU A 206 0.83 6.35 -15.17
CA LEU A 206 1.74 6.32 -16.33
C LEU A 206 2.18 7.71 -16.79
N VAL A 207 1.33 8.74 -16.61
CA VAL A 207 1.61 10.13 -17.02
C VAL A 207 2.31 10.94 -15.92
N ASP A 208 2.96 10.26 -14.99
CA ASP A 208 3.72 10.84 -13.88
C ASP A 208 2.89 11.75 -12.95
N LYS A 209 1.61 11.41 -12.79
CA LYS A 209 0.64 12.12 -11.95
C LYS A 209 0.22 11.24 -10.77
N TRP A 210 -0.03 11.87 -9.62
CA TRP A 210 -0.64 11.22 -8.48
C TRP A 210 -2.16 11.36 -8.53
N VAL A 211 -2.88 10.25 -8.34
CA VAL A 211 -4.35 10.24 -8.33
C VAL A 211 -4.88 9.48 -7.12
N SER A 212 -6.17 9.67 -6.86
CA SER A 212 -6.95 8.84 -5.94
C SER A 212 -8.10 8.17 -6.72
N LEU A 213 -8.93 7.39 -6.05
CA LEU A 213 -10.15 6.80 -6.62
C LEU A 213 -11.36 7.72 -6.49
N HIS A 214 -11.14 9.00 -6.16
CA HIS A 214 -12.21 9.98 -6.16
C HIS A 214 -12.77 10.17 -7.59
N PRO A 215 -14.10 10.28 -7.80
CA PRO A 215 -14.72 10.36 -9.12
C PRO A 215 -14.22 11.50 -10.04
N SER A 216 -13.64 12.56 -9.47
CA SER A 216 -13.04 13.66 -10.24
C SER A 216 -11.83 13.26 -11.08
N PHE A 217 -11.19 12.13 -10.79
CA PHE A 217 -10.05 11.62 -11.55
C PHE A 217 -10.46 10.74 -12.74
N GLY A 218 -11.76 10.54 -12.97
CA GLY A 218 -12.25 9.67 -14.05
C GLY A 218 -11.98 8.19 -13.76
N LEU A 219 -11.64 7.43 -14.80
CA LEU A 219 -11.39 6.00 -14.66
C LEU A 219 -9.93 5.75 -14.27
N VAL A 220 -9.72 5.30 -13.03
CA VAL A 220 -8.41 4.81 -12.57
C VAL A 220 -8.38 3.27 -12.66
N CYS A 221 -7.48 2.71 -13.46
CA CYS A 221 -7.38 1.27 -13.66
C CYS A 221 -5.93 0.80 -13.80
N TRP A 222 -5.70 -0.51 -13.65
CA TRP A 222 -4.39 -1.11 -13.94
C TRP A 222 -4.46 -1.90 -15.25
N SER A 223 -3.32 -1.96 -15.95
CA SER A 223 -3.22 -2.64 -17.24
C SER A 223 -2.85 -4.11 -17.06
N ASP A 224 -3.79 -5.00 -17.36
CA ASP A 224 -3.55 -6.44 -17.44
C ASP A 224 -3.29 -6.95 -18.87
N ASP A 225 -3.44 -6.07 -19.86
CA ASP A 225 -3.23 -6.32 -21.28
C ASP A 225 -2.54 -5.11 -21.93
N ASP A 226 -1.27 -5.28 -22.29
CA ASP A 226 -0.44 -4.20 -22.85
C ASP A 226 -0.89 -3.79 -24.27
N GLU A 227 -1.48 -4.69 -25.05
CA GLU A 227 -2.04 -4.35 -26.37
C GLU A 227 -3.27 -3.46 -26.22
N LEU A 228 -4.14 -3.83 -25.27
CA LEU A 228 -5.33 -3.06 -24.96
C LEU A 228 -4.99 -1.67 -24.41
N LYS A 229 -3.96 -1.58 -23.56
CA LYS A 229 -3.45 -0.32 -23.00
C LYS A 229 -3.10 0.68 -24.08
N GLN A 230 -2.40 0.26 -25.15
CA GLN A 230 -1.99 1.15 -26.24
C GLN A 230 -3.16 1.88 -26.91
N HIS A 231 -4.35 1.29 -26.90
CA HIS A 231 -5.55 1.91 -27.48
C HIS A 231 -6.13 3.05 -26.65
N PHE A 232 -5.79 3.12 -25.36
CA PHE A 232 -6.35 4.06 -24.40
C PHE A 232 -5.30 4.99 -23.77
N GLN A 233 -4.00 4.81 -24.07
CA GLN A 233 -2.90 5.62 -23.51
C GLN A 233 -3.09 7.14 -23.67
N ASN A 234 -3.76 7.59 -24.74
CA ASN A 234 -3.99 9.00 -25.02
C ASN A 234 -5.41 9.48 -24.62
N CYS A 235 -6.15 8.68 -23.86
CA CYS A 235 -7.47 9.04 -23.38
C CYS A 235 -7.37 9.91 -22.12
N ILE A 236 -7.96 11.10 -22.15
CA ILE A 236 -7.85 12.08 -21.06
C ILE A 236 -8.55 11.58 -19.79
N ASP A 237 -9.61 10.78 -19.93
CA ASP A 237 -10.45 10.33 -18.82
C ASP A 237 -9.98 9.01 -18.19
N VAL A 238 -8.80 8.52 -18.56
CA VAL A 238 -8.26 7.23 -18.08
C VAL A 238 -6.87 7.41 -17.53
N ASP A 239 -6.75 7.18 -16.23
CA ASP A 239 -5.47 7.18 -15.51
C ASP A 239 -5.03 5.72 -15.26
N PHE A 240 -3.93 5.32 -15.92
CA PHE A 240 -3.35 3.98 -15.76
C PHE A 240 -2.38 3.93 -14.61
N ILE A 241 -2.63 3.07 -13.62
CA ILE A 241 -1.70 2.82 -12.52
C ILE A 241 -0.42 2.17 -13.06
N GLN A 242 0.73 2.69 -12.62
CA GLN A 242 2.04 2.21 -13.04
C GLN A 242 2.99 2.12 -11.84
N PHE A 243 3.63 0.96 -11.69
CA PHE A 243 4.55 0.64 -10.58
C PHE A 243 6.03 0.73 -10.97
N GLY A 244 6.35 1.45 -12.05
CA GLY A 244 7.69 1.54 -12.61
C GLY A 244 8.13 0.25 -13.31
N THR A 245 9.45 0.03 -13.36
CA THR A 245 10.05 -1.17 -13.96
C THR A 245 10.03 -2.32 -12.95
N LEU A 246 9.26 -3.38 -13.27
CA LEU A 246 9.11 -4.55 -12.41
C LEU A 246 9.93 -5.73 -12.93
N SER A 247 10.53 -6.50 -12.01
CA SER A 247 11.18 -7.77 -12.33
C SER A 247 10.16 -8.84 -12.76
N SER A 248 10.64 -10.00 -13.23
CA SER A 248 9.78 -11.13 -13.56
C SER A 248 9.00 -11.64 -12.34
N GLU A 249 9.65 -11.68 -11.17
CA GLU A 249 9.03 -12.06 -9.90
C GLU A 249 7.99 -11.04 -9.47
N ASP A 250 8.30 -9.74 -9.55
CA ASP A 250 7.37 -8.67 -9.22
C ASP A 250 6.12 -8.71 -10.11
N LYS A 251 6.29 -9.00 -11.40
CA LYS A 251 5.15 -9.19 -12.31
C LYS A 251 4.27 -10.34 -11.86
N GLN A 252 4.82 -11.48 -11.46
CA GLN A 252 4.01 -12.59 -10.93
C GLN A 252 3.23 -12.17 -9.68
N ILE A 253 3.84 -11.39 -8.80
CA ILE A 253 3.18 -10.86 -7.60
C ILE A 253 2.06 -9.86 -7.98
N LEU A 254 2.33 -9.00 -8.97
CA LEU A 254 1.37 -8.03 -9.51
C LEU A 254 0.13 -8.74 -10.04
N TYR A 255 0.30 -9.68 -10.97
CA TYR A 255 -0.79 -10.42 -11.61
C TYR A 255 -1.48 -11.43 -10.67
N GLY A 256 -0.89 -11.75 -9.52
CA GLY A 256 -1.46 -12.62 -8.50
C GLY A 256 -2.17 -11.84 -7.38
N ARG A 257 -1.52 -11.77 -6.22
CA ARG A 257 -2.13 -11.24 -4.97
C ARG A 257 -2.40 -9.74 -5.03
N VAL A 258 -1.57 -8.95 -5.73
CA VAL A 258 -1.77 -7.50 -5.81
C VAL A 258 -2.97 -7.16 -6.71
N ALA A 259 -3.16 -7.87 -7.82
CA ALA A 259 -4.36 -7.75 -8.65
C ALA A 259 -5.64 -8.10 -7.87
N ALA A 260 -5.58 -9.13 -7.02
CA ALA A 260 -6.70 -9.49 -6.13
C ALA A 260 -7.00 -8.39 -5.10
N LEU A 261 -5.95 -7.79 -4.50
CA LEU A 261 -6.10 -6.62 -3.63
C LEU A 261 -6.71 -5.44 -4.37
N MET A 262 -6.19 -5.07 -5.55
CA MET A 262 -6.70 -3.97 -6.37
C MET A 262 -8.18 -4.12 -6.66
N LYS A 263 -8.60 -5.32 -7.09
CA LYS A 263 -10.01 -5.64 -7.30
C LYS A 263 -10.84 -5.42 -6.03
N SER A 264 -10.31 -5.79 -4.87
CA SER A 264 -11.00 -5.65 -3.57
C SER A 264 -11.08 -4.19 -3.12
N LEU A 265 -10.08 -3.38 -3.46
CA LEU A 265 -10.05 -1.93 -3.27
C LEU A 265 -10.95 -1.16 -4.26
N GLY A 266 -11.50 -1.84 -5.27
CA GLY A 266 -12.33 -1.22 -6.31
C GLY A 266 -11.55 -0.65 -7.49
N ILE A 267 -10.28 -1.04 -7.65
CA ILE A 267 -9.43 -0.70 -8.79
C ILE A 267 -9.62 -1.78 -9.87
N PRO A 268 -10.30 -1.48 -10.99
CA PRO A 268 -10.53 -2.46 -12.04
C PRO A 268 -9.28 -2.74 -12.87
N ALA A 269 -9.22 -3.96 -13.41
CA ALA A 269 -8.33 -4.29 -14.52
C ALA A 269 -8.89 -3.75 -15.84
N LEU A 270 -8.02 -3.29 -16.75
CA LEU A 270 -8.42 -2.73 -18.04
C LEU A 270 -9.33 -3.68 -18.84
N SER A 271 -9.01 -4.98 -18.89
CA SER A 271 -9.80 -5.98 -19.59
C SER A 271 -11.25 -6.11 -19.10
N LYS A 272 -11.54 -5.69 -17.86
CA LYS A 272 -12.89 -5.77 -17.26
C LYS A 272 -13.76 -4.55 -17.54
N VAL A 273 -13.13 -3.40 -17.74
CA VAL A 273 -13.79 -2.13 -18.05
C VAL A 273 -13.89 -1.88 -19.55
N VAL A 274 -13.14 -2.61 -20.37
CA VAL A 274 -13.27 -2.52 -21.83
C VAL A 274 -14.32 -3.50 -22.35
N HIS A 275 -15.10 -3.05 -23.32
CA HIS A 275 -15.97 -3.89 -24.14
C HIS A 275 -15.80 -3.56 -25.63
N ARG A 276 -16.23 -4.47 -26.51
CA ARG A 276 -16.17 -4.28 -27.95
C ARG A 276 -17.53 -3.84 -28.46
N GLU A 277 -17.59 -2.70 -29.13
CA GLU A 277 -18.79 -2.21 -29.79
C GLU A 277 -18.73 -2.52 -31.28
N ALA A 278 -19.80 -3.13 -31.81
CA ALA A 278 -19.92 -3.42 -33.23
C ALA A 278 -20.12 -2.13 -34.05
N ILE A 279 -19.39 -2.01 -35.15
CA ILE A 279 -19.65 -1.03 -36.20
C ILE A 279 -19.89 -1.83 -37.47
N PHE A 280 -21.11 -1.78 -37.98
CA PHE A 280 -21.48 -2.53 -39.18
C PHE A 280 -22.08 -1.64 -40.26
N TYR A 281 -21.87 -2.03 -41.52
CA TYR A 281 -22.39 -1.36 -42.69
C TYR A 281 -23.08 -2.37 -43.60
N GLY A 282 -24.22 -1.96 -44.17
CA GLY A 282 -25.07 -2.79 -45.03
C GLY A 282 -25.72 -3.92 -44.23
N THR A 283 -27.03 -3.87 -44.05
CA THR A 283 -27.78 -5.01 -43.52
C THR A 283 -28.20 -5.89 -44.68
N ALA A 284 -27.67 -7.11 -44.74
CA ALA A 284 -28.09 -8.08 -45.75
C ALA A 284 -29.22 -8.95 -45.16
N ASP A 285 -30.35 -9.08 -45.87
CA ASP A 285 -31.41 -10.00 -45.46
C ASP A 285 -30.92 -11.44 -45.66
N ASN A 286 -30.45 -12.07 -44.58
CA ASN A 286 -29.96 -13.45 -44.54
C ASN A 286 -30.79 -14.29 -43.58
N ARG A 287 -32.13 -14.16 -43.65
CA ARG A 287 -33.08 -14.95 -42.84
C ARG A 287 -32.80 -16.44 -42.87
N GLU A 288 -32.37 -17.02 -43.99
CA GLU A 288 -32.08 -18.46 -44.08
C GLU A 288 -30.94 -18.88 -43.15
N LYS A 289 -29.80 -18.17 -43.18
CA LYS A 289 -28.65 -18.48 -42.31
C LYS A 289 -28.96 -18.23 -40.84
N ALA A 290 -29.71 -17.15 -40.55
CA ALA A 290 -30.18 -16.87 -39.20
C ALA A 290 -31.11 -18.00 -38.70
N THR A 291 -32.05 -18.45 -39.52
CA THR A 291 -32.98 -19.56 -39.18
C THR A 291 -32.23 -20.86 -38.92
N LEU A 292 -31.19 -21.15 -39.71
CA LEU A 292 -30.38 -22.36 -39.56
C LEU A 292 -29.61 -22.34 -38.23
N LEU A 293 -29.01 -21.20 -37.87
CA LEU A 293 -28.35 -21.03 -36.57
C LEU A 293 -29.34 -21.05 -35.40
N CYS A 294 -30.53 -20.45 -35.55
CA CYS A 294 -31.62 -20.56 -34.57
C CYS A 294 -32.06 -22.02 -34.37
N GLY A 295 -32.08 -22.84 -35.43
CA GLY A 295 -32.35 -24.27 -35.35
C GLY A 295 -31.27 -25.07 -34.61
N LEU A 296 -30.01 -24.60 -34.65
CA LEU A 296 -28.88 -25.21 -33.93
C LEU A 296 -28.80 -24.80 -32.46
N LEU A 297 -29.40 -23.67 -32.09
CA LEU A 297 -29.33 -23.09 -30.75
C LEU A 297 -29.73 -24.08 -29.62
N PRO A 298 -30.80 -24.89 -29.75
CA PRO A 298 -31.16 -25.87 -28.71
C PRO A 298 -30.08 -26.95 -28.50
N TYR A 299 -29.38 -27.34 -29.56
CA TYR A 299 -28.29 -28.31 -29.49
C TYR A 299 -27.05 -27.71 -28.83
N MET A 300 -26.72 -26.46 -29.16
CA MET A 300 -25.67 -25.70 -28.50
C MET A 300 -25.99 -25.52 -27.00
N GLN A 301 -27.22 -25.16 -26.66
CA GLN A 301 -27.70 -25.05 -25.28
C GLN A 301 -27.54 -26.38 -24.52
N ARG A 302 -27.95 -27.50 -25.12
CA ARG A 302 -27.77 -28.84 -24.52
C ARG A 302 -26.30 -29.18 -24.30
N TYR A 303 -25.43 -28.84 -25.25
CA TYR A 303 -24.00 -29.06 -25.12
C TYR A 303 -23.42 -28.23 -23.96
N ILE A 304 -23.74 -26.93 -23.89
CA ILE A 304 -23.26 -26.05 -22.82
C ILE A 304 -23.80 -26.51 -21.47
N TYR A 305 -25.08 -26.90 -21.38
CA TYR A 305 -25.64 -27.44 -20.14
C TYR A 305 -24.91 -28.70 -19.66
N LYS A 306 -24.57 -29.62 -20.58
CA LYS A 306 -23.92 -30.89 -20.26
C LYS A 306 -22.43 -30.72 -19.92
N THR A 307 -21.73 -29.87 -20.64
CA THR A 307 -20.25 -29.74 -20.57
C THR A 307 -19.80 -28.57 -19.68
N HIS A 308 -20.62 -27.52 -19.57
CA HIS A 308 -20.33 -26.26 -18.87
C HIS A 308 -21.53 -25.78 -18.06
N ARG A 309 -22.01 -26.65 -17.15
CA ARG A 309 -23.28 -26.46 -16.41
C ARG A 309 -23.36 -25.12 -15.68
N ASP A 310 -22.28 -24.69 -15.04
CA ASP A 310 -22.24 -23.42 -14.29
C ASP A 310 -22.42 -22.20 -15.19
N ALA A 311 -21.81 -22.22 -16.38
CA ALA A 311 -21.98 -21.16 -17.39
C ALA A 311 -23.42 -21.12 -17.89
N TYR A 312 -24.03 -22.28 -18.15
CA TYR A 312 -25.44 -22.36 -18.56
C TYR A 312 -26.39 -21.77 -17.52
N ILE A 313 -26.19 -22.10 -16.23
CA ILE A 313 -27.03 -21.57 -15.14
C ILE A 313 -26.91 -20.05 -15.07
N ASN A 314 -25.70 -19.49 -15.19
CA ASN A 314 -25.48 -18.05 -15.23
C ASN A 314 -26.18 -17.37 -16.43
N PHE A 315 -26.18 -18.00 -17.61
CA PHE A 315 -26.88 -17.47 -18.78
C PHE A 315 -28.41 -17.46 -18.60
N GLN A 316 -28.98 -18.43 -17.88
CA GLN A 316 -30.43 -18.52 -17.66
C GLN A 316 -30.93 -17.55 -16.59
N GLN A 317 -30.11 -17.27 -15.56
CA GLN A 317 -30.46 -16.34 -14.48
C GLN A 317 -30.46 -14.87 -14.91
N ASN A 318 -29.73 -14.54 -15.98
CA ASN A 318 -29.56 -13.17 -16.44
C ASN A 318 -30.47 -12.90 -17.65
N GLU A 319 -31.57 -12.16 -17.46
CA GLU A 319 -32.60 -12.00 -18.49
C GLU A 319 -32.07 -11.46 -19.82
N ILE A 320 -31.05 -10.60 -19.78
CA ILE A 320 -30.41 -10.01 -20.96
C ILE A 320 -29.57 -11.04 -21.71
N MET A 321 -28.95 -11.99 -20.99
CA MET A 321 -28.04 -13.00 -21.56
C MET A 321 -28.71 -14.35 -21.82
N LYS A 322 -30.05 -14.43 -21.67
CA LYS A 322 -30.78 -15.63 -22.08
C LYS A 322 -30.42 -15.93 -23.53
N LEU A 323 -29.96 -17.15 -23.78
CA LEU A 323 -29.59 -17.59 -25.13
C LEU A 323 -30.74 -17.45 -26.13
N SER A 324 -31.99 -17.43 -25.66
CA SER A 324 -33.19 -17.13 -26.46
C SER A 324 -33.21 -15.71 -27.05
N ASN A 325 -32.47 -14.77 -26.46
CA ASN A 325 -32.40 -13.37 -26.90
C ASN A 325 -31.27 -13.13 -27.90
N LEU A 326 -30.52 -14.19 -28.26
CA LEU A 326 -29.44 -14.09 -29.22
C LEU A 326 -30.01 -13.68 -30.59
N GLN A 327 -29.66 -12.47 -31.04
CA GLN A 327 -29.99 -12.00 -32.38
C GLN A 327 -28.80 -12.18 -33.31
N ILE A 328 -29.08 -12.71 -34.50
CA ILE A 328 -28.06 -12.93 -35.52
C ILE A 328 -28.26 -11.89 -36.61
N ILE A 329 -27.30 -10.98 -36.72
CA ILE A 329 -27.30 -9.91 -37.71
C ILE A 329 -26.20 -10.20 -38.72
N VAL A 330 -26.56 -10.27 -40.00
CA VAL A 330 -25.59 -10.46 -41.09
C VAL A 330 -25.37 -9.13 -41.78
N VAL A 331 -24.10 -8.76 -41.91
CA VAL A 331 -23.68 -7.44 -42.37
C VAL A 331 -22.64 -7.58 -43.46
N GLU A 332 -22.57 -6.61 -44.36
CA GLU A 332 -21.60 -6.64 -45.46
C GLU A 332 -20.18 -6.36 -44.97
N LYS A 333 -20.05 -5.40 -44.05
CA LYS A 333 -18.79 -5.04 -43.42
C LYS A 333 -18.98 -4.95 -41.92
N LEU A 334 -18.18 -5.72 -41.18
CA LEU A 334 -18.16 -5.69 -39.72
C LEU A 334 -16.79 -5.20 -39.23
N PHE A 335 -16.85 -4.21 -38.37
CA PHE A 335 -15.74 -3.71 -37.59
C PHE A 335 -16.11 -3.73 -36.11
N HIS A 336 -15.12 -3.65 -35.24
CA HIS A 336 -15.33 -3.32 -33.85
C HIS A 336 -14.41 -2.19 -33.41
N LYS A 337 -14.84 -1.47 -32.39
CA LYS A 337 -14.00 -0.54 -31.62
C LYS A 337 -14.04 -0.92 -30.15
N TYR A 338 -12.97 -0.60 -29.44
CA TYR A 338 -12.93 -0.77 -27.99
C TYR A 338 -13.57 0.44 -27.31
N MET A 339 -14.45 0.18 -26.35
CA MET A 339 -15.19 1.17 -25.56
C MET A 339 -14.98 0.92 -24.08
N LEU A 340 -14.98 1.97 -23.28
CA LEU A 340 -14.94 1.86 -21.82
C LEU A 340 -16.36 1.80 -21.27
N LYS A 341 -16.62 0.87 -20.35
CA LYS A 341 -17.92 0.72 -19.69
C LYS A 341 -18.20 1.97 -18.85
N GLY A 342 -19.36 2.59 -19.09
CA GLY A 342 -19.80 3.78 -18.35
C GLY A 342 -19.12 5.08 -18.76
N HIS A 343 -18.26 5.09 -19.78
CA HIS A 343 -17.64 6.29 -20.33
C HIS A 343 -17.90 6.39 -21.85
N GLU A 344 -18.08 7.61 -22.36
CA GLU A 344 -18.22 7.85 -23.82
C GLU A 344 -16.89 7.68 -24.57
N SER A 345 -15.80 7.54 -23.83
CA SER A 345 -14.45 7.41 -24.36
C SER A 345 -14.25 6.10 -25.13
N SER A 346 -13.83 6.25 -26.38
CA SER A 346 -13.67 5.19 -27.36
C SER A 346 -12.26 5.14 -27.92
N SER A 347 -11.78 3.94 -28.27
CA SER A 347 -10.58 3.79 -29.06
C SER A 347 -10.80 4.39 -30.45
N LYS A 348 -9.84 5.20 -30.92
CA LYS A 348 -9.88 5.82 -32.26
C LYS A 348 -9.79 4.78 -33.38
N LYS A 349 -9.27 3.58 -33.10
CA LYS A 349 -8.99 2.56 -34.11
C LYS A 349 -10.17 1.62 -34.28
N ARG A 350 -10.50 1.32 -35.54
CA ARG A 350 -11.49 0.31 -35.94
C ARG A 350 -10.77 -0.94 -36.41
N PHE A 351 -11.31 -2.09 -36.04
CA PHE A 351 -10.73 -3.39 -36.37
C PHE A 351 -11.72 -4.20 -37.17
N LYS A 352 -11.34 -4.61 -38.39
CA LYS A 352 -12.19 -5.47 -39.21
C LYS A 352 -12.31 -6.85 -38.54
N CYS A 353 -13.53 -7.38 -38.45
CA CYS A 353 -13.77 -8.73 -37.96
C CYS A 353 -14.81 -9.44 -38.83
N HIS A 354 -14.82 -10.77 -38.78
CA HIS A 354 -15.78 -11.59 -39.54
C HIS A 354 -17.00 -11.99 -38.69
N CYS A 355 -16.84 -11.97 -37.36
CA CYS A 355 -17.88 -12.25 -36.39
C CYS A 355 -17.57 -11.45 -35.13
N LEU A 356 -18.60 -10.93 -34.46
CA LEU A 356 -18.50 -10.30 -33.17
C LEU A 356 -19.72 -10.69 -32.33
N LEU A 357 -19.46 -11.26 -31.17
CA LEU A 357 -20.49 -11.47 -30.15
C LEU A 357 -20.51 -10.23 -29.25
N GLN A 358 -21.65 -9.57 -29.17
CA GLN A 358 -21.89 -8.43 -28.29
C GLN A 358 -22.94 -8.85 -27.25
N VAL A 359 -22.73 -8.44 -26.00
CA VAL A 359 -23.48 -8.86 -24.83
C VAL A 359 -23.94 -7.66 -24.02
#